data_AF-A0A528E8J2-F1
#
_entry.id   AF-A0A528E8J2-F1
#
_cell.length_a   1.000
_cell.length_b   1.000
_cell.length_c   1.000
_cell.angle_alpha   90.00
_cell.angle_beta   90.00
_cell.angle_gamma   90.00
#
_symmetry.space_group_name_H-M   'P 1'
#
loop_
_entity.id
_entity.type
_entity.pdbx_description
1 polymer ?
#
loop_
_entity_poly.entity_id
_entity_poly.type
_entity_poly.pdbx_seq_one_letter_code
_entity_poly.pdbx_strand_id
1 'polypeptide(L)'
;MLEQLSRAKFEGDVRRLSARTVAHHVWTVVSLEYPILDVIFGHAKAEPLRIRMICDQWNDLPPSIELLSASGAYLTVAPPNVGGIFNGGAHPSTGRPFVCMRGSREFHTHPSHLGERWDGYRGKPGMDLLGILEQLWRGWKKAVG
;
A
#
# COMPACT_ATOMS: atom_id res chain seq x y z
N MET A 1 -18.45 -1.79 9.30
CA MET A 1 -19.22 -1.14 8.21
C MET A 1 -19.93 -2.17 7.33
N LEU A 2 -21.05 -1.81 6.70
CA LEU A 2 -21.71 -2.61 5.66
C LEU A 2 -20.79 -2.69 4.42
N GLU A 3 -20.54 -3.88 3.88
CA GLU A 3 -19.64 -4.11 2.73
C GLU A 3 -19.87 -3.13 1.57
N GLN A 4 -21.13 -2.79 1.28
CA GLN A 4 -21.49 -1.85 0.22
C GLN A 4 -20.90 -0.44 0.43
N LEU A 5 -20.86 0.05 1.68
CA LEU A 5 -20.24 1.34 2.00
C LEU A 5 -18.71 1.29 1.86
N SER A 6 -18.13 0.11 2.10
CA SER A 6 -16.69 -0.11 1.94
C SER A 6 -16.30 -0.08 0.47
N ARG A 7 -17.03 -0.86 -0.33
CA ARG A 7 -16.93 -0.91 -1.78
C ARG A 7 -17.10 0.47 -2.43
N ALA A 8 -18.13 1.23 -2.06
CA ALA A 8 -18.37 2.56 -2.62
C ALA A 8 -17.22 3.55 -2.33
N LYS A 9 -16.62 3.50 -1.12
CA LYS A 9 -15.44 4.33 -0.80
C LYS A 9 -14.22 3.90 -1.61
N PHE A 10 -13.98 2.60 -1.72
CA PHE A 10 -12.89 2.04 -2.51
C PHE A 10 -13.00 2.47 -3.98
N GLU A 11 -14.16 2.27 -4.60
CA GLU A 11 -14.46 2.67 -5.98
C GLU A 11 -14.29 4.18 -6.17
N GLY A 12 -14.76 4.96 -5.20
CA GLY A 12 -14.60 6.41 -5.15
C GLY A 12 -13.14 6.88 -5.17
N ASP A 13 -12.24 6.12 -4.54
CA ASP A 13 -10.81 6.38 -4.52
C ASP A 13 -10.14 5.94 -5.83
N VAL A 14 -10.32 4.68 -6.24
CA VAL A 14 -9.60 4.12 -7.39
C VAL A 14 -10.04 4.72 -8.73
N ARG A 15 -11.30 5.22 -8.85
CA ARG A 15 -11.75 5.90 -10.07
C ARG A 15 -10.97 7.17 -10.41
N ARG A 16 -10.25 7.73 -9.43
CA ARG A 16 -9.40 8.91 -9.62
C ARG A 16 -8.05 8.57 -10.27
N LEU A 17 -7.70 7.28 -10.37
CA LEU A 17 -6.45 6.84 -10.99
C LEU A 17 -6.54 6.98 -12.51
N SER A 18 -5.86 7.98 -13.06
CA SER A 18 -5.86 8.24 -14.49
C SER A 18 -4.77 7.44 -15.23
N ALA A 19 -5.03 7.09 -16.49
CA ALA A 19 -4.02 6.47 -17.35
C ALA A 19 -2.75 7.34 -17.50
N ARG A 20 -2.90 8.68 -17.46
CA ARG A 20 -1.77 9.62 -17.47
C ARG A 20 -0.90 9.46 -16.23
N THR A 21 -1.50 9.34 -15.05
CA THR A 21 -0.79 9.08 -13.78
C THR A 21 -0.04 7.76 -13.89
N VAL A 22 -0.72 6.68 -14.28
CA VAL A 22 -0.12 5.34 -14.43
C VAL A 22 1.10 5.38 -15.35
N ALA A 23 0.99 6.01 -16.52
CA ALA A 23 2.10 6.14 -17.46
C ALA A 23 3.26 6.99 -16.90
N HIS A 24 2.95 8.13 -16.28
CA HIS A 24 3.96 9.04 -15.72
C HIS A 24 4.78 8.39 -14.60
N HIS A 25 4.15 7.58 -13.74
CA HIS A 25 4.82 6.90 -12.64
C HIS A 25 5.44 5.56 -13.03
N VAL A 26 5.29 5.14 -14.30
CA VAL A 26 5.73 3.83 -14.80
C VAL A 26 5.09 2.69 -14.00
N TRP A 27 3.79 2.81 -13.77
CA TRP A 27 3.01 1.79 -13.06
C TRP A 27 2.35 0.83 -14.05
N THR A 28 2.17 -0.42 -13.62
CA THR A 28 1.27 -1.38 -14.28
C THR A 28 0.15 -1.73 -13.31
N VAL A 29 -1.09 -1.48 -13.70
CA VAL A 29 -2.27 -1.82 -12.91
C VAL A 29 -2.62 -3.28 -13.15
N VAL A 30 -2.64 -4.09 -12.09
CA VAL A 30 -3.02 -5.51 -12.14
C VAL A 30 -4.49 -5.69 -11.78
N SER A 31 -4.98 -4.98 -10.77
CA SER A 31 -6.40 -4.98 -10.40
C SER A 31 -6.81 -3.67 -9.71
N LEU A 32 -8.03 -3.21 -10.00
CA LEU A 32 -8.73 -2.13 -9.30
C LEU A 32 -10.12 -2.60 -8.83
N GLU A 33 -10.28 -3.91 -8.62
CA GLU A 33 -11.57 -4.52 -8.28
C GLU A 33 -11.67 -4.72 -6.77
N TYR A 34 -12.73 -4.19 -6.15
CA TYR A 34 -12.91 -4.33 -4.70
C TYR A 34 -12.91 -5.82 -4.27
N PRO A 35 -12.14 -6.20 -3.22
CA PRO A 35 -11.43 -5.34 -2.28
C PRO A 35 -9.93 -5.13 -2.59
N ILE A 36 -9.48 -5.30 -3.83
CA ILE A 36 -8.07 -5.34 -4.20
C ILE A 36 -7.66 -4.14 -5.07
N LEU A 37 -6.68 -3.39 -4.60
CA LEU A 37 -5.89 -2.47 -5.43
C LEU A 37 -4.49 -3.09 -5.59
N ASP A 38 -4.13 -3.47 -6.82
CA ASP A 38 -2.89 -4.19 -7.12
C ASP A 38 -2.13 -3.49 -8.24
N VAL A 39 -0.94 -2.99 -7.92
CA VAL A 39 -0.13 -2.16 -8.81
C VAL A 39 1.33 -2.58 -8.74
N ILE A 40 1.97 -2.69 -9.90
CA ILE A 40 3.41 -2.91 -10.03
C ILE A 40 4.09 -1.58 -10.30
N PHE A 41 5.06 -1.23 -9.46
CA PHE A 41 5.97 -0.11 -9.67
C PHE A 41 7.12 -0.56 -10.55
N GLY A 42 7.27 0.06 -11.73
CA GLY A 42 8.41 -0.14 -12.62
C GLY A 42 9.55 0.84 -12.33
N HIS A 43 10.78 0.42 -12.62
CA HIS A 43 11.96 1.26 -12.62
C HIS A 43 12.94 0.81 -13.71
N ALA A 44 13.71 1.74 -14.28
CA ALA A 44 14.62 1.44 -15.39
C ALA A 44 15.84 0.59 -14.96
N LYS A 45 16.20 0.61 -13.67
CA LYS A 45 17.43 0.01 -13.14
C LYS A 45 17.23 -0.91 -11.94
N ALA A 46 15.99 -1.09 -11.49
CA ALA A 46 15.69 -1.85 -10.29
C ALA A 46 14.57 -2.86 -10.56
N GLU A 47 14.60 -3.96 -9.83
CA GLU A 47 13.56 -4.99 -9.89
C GLU A 47 12.19 -4.39 -9.55
N PRO A 48 11.12 -4.68 -10.32
CA PRO A 48 9.80 -4.14 -10.04
C PRO A 48 9.26 -4.56 -8.68
N LEU A 49 8.62 -3.61 -7.98
CA LEU A 49 7.94 -3.86 -6.72
C LEU A 49 6.44 -3.92 -6.97
N ARG A 50 5.80 -5.04 -6.66
CA ARG A 50 4.35 -5.17 -6.70
C ARG A 50 3.76 -4.90 -5.32
N ILE A 51 2.81 -3.97 -5.28
CA ILE A 51 2.05 -3.60 -4.10
C ILE A 51 0.62 -4.10 -4.28
N ARG A 52 0.19 -4.99 -3.39
CA ARG A 52 -1.22 -5.37 -3.30
C ARG A 52 -1.80 -4.83 -2.00
N MET A 53 -2.82 -4.00 -2.12
CA MET A 53 -3.61 -3.48 -1.01
C MET A 53 -4.91 -4.28 -0.90
N ILE A 54 -5.14 -4.87 0.27
CA ILE A 54 -6.36 -5.58 0.64
C ILE A 54 -7.25 -4.64 1.45
N CYS A 55 -8.39 -4.26 0.88
CA CYS A 55 -9.28 -3.18 1.28
C CYS A 55 -10.67 -3.70 1.76
N ASP A 56 -10.71 -4.90 2.32
CA ASP A 56 -11.92 -5.64 2.72
C ASP A 56 -12.85 -4.90 3.71
N GLN A 57 -12.31 -3.94 4.45
CA GLN A 57 -13.05 -3.09 5.40
C GLN A 57 -12.70 -1.60 5.24
N TRP A 58 -12.33 -1.20 4.03
CA TRP A 58 -11.99 0.19 3.73
C TRP A 58 -13.20 1.11 3.92
N ASN A 59 -13.21 2.18 4.70
CA ASN A 59 -12.15 2.88 5.39
C ASN A 59 -12.36 2.85 6.92
N ASP A 60 -13.00 1.80 7.45
CA ASP A 60 -13.02 1.54 8.89
C ASP A 60 -11.65 1.05 9.35
N LEU A 61 -10.99 0.24 8.51
CA LEU A 61 -9.61 -0.19 8.65
C LEU A 61 -8.77 0.32 7.47
N PRO A 62 -7.47 0.57 7.67
CA PRO A 62 -6.56 0.81 6.56
C PRO A 62 -6.38 -0.47 5.72
N PRO A 63 -5.89 -0.34 4.47
CA PRO A 63 -5.53 -1.51 3.68
C PRO A 63 -4.43 -2.32 4.37
N SER A 64 -4.52 -3.65 4.30
CA SER A 64 -3.35 -4.50 4.52
C SER A 64 -2.50 -4.48 3.25
N ILE A 65 -1.19 -4.30 3.38
CA ILE A 65 -0.31 -4.06 2.22
C ILE A 65 0.70 -5.20 2.08
N GLU A 66 0.59 -5.93 0.98
CA GLU A 66 1.51 -7.00 0.63
C GLU A 66 2.63 -6.50 -0.27
N LEU A 67 3.87 -6.91 0.06
CA LEU A 67 5.07 -6.67 -0.73
C LEU A 67 5.34 -7.91 -1.57
N LEU A 68 5.23 -7.77 -2.89
CA LEU A 68 5.30 -8.88 -3.84
C LEU A 68 6.35 -8.61 -4.94
N SER A 69 6.85 -9.68 -5.54
CA SER A 69 7.53 -9.62 -6.85
C SER A 69 6.53 -9.32 -7.96
N ALA A 70 7.02 -8.98 -9.16
CA ALA A 70 6.17 -8.83 -10.34
C ALA A 70 5.29 -10.07 -10.63
N SER A 71 5.82 -11.28 -10.38
CA SER A 71 5.08 -12.54 -10.54
C SER A 71 4.00 -12.76 -9.49
N GLY A 72 3.96 -11.94 -8.43
CA GLY A 72 2.99 -12.07 -7.33
C GLY A 72 3.45 -12.95 -6.17
N ALA A 73 4.72 -13.36 -6.14
CA ALA A 73 5.29 -14.07 -5.00
C ALA A 73 5.61 -13.08 -3.87
N TYR A 74 5.37 -13.47 -2.61
CA TYR A 74 5.76 -12.63 -1.47
C TYR A 74 7.26 -12.40 -1.43
N LEU A 75 7.66 -11.16 -1.18
CA LEU A 75 9.06 -10.85 -0.94
C LEU A 75 9.52 -11.42 0.41
N THR A 76 10.68 -12.08 0.39
CA THR A 76 11.38 -12.55 1.60
C THR A 76 12.35 -11.50 2.14
N VAL A 77 12.74 -10.53 1.32
CA VAL A 77 13.59 -9.40 1.66
C VAL A 77 12.83 -8.11 1.34
N ALA A 78 12.71 -7.21 2.31
CA ALA A 78 12.07 -5.92 2.10
C ALA A 78 12.84 -5.08 1.07
N PRO A 79 12.15 -4.19 0.33
CA PRO A 79 12.81 -3.09 -0.35
C PRO A 79 13.66 -2.25 0.61
N PRO A 80 14.65 -1.48 0.11
CA PRO A 80 15.50 -0.66 0.97
C PRO A 80 14.67 0.29 1.84
N ASN A 81 14.97 0.34 3.15
CA ASN A 81 14.17 1.04 4.15
C ASN A 81 14.46 2.56 4.19
N VAL A 82 14.41 3.23 3.04
CA VAL A 82 14.56 4.69 2.99
C VAL A 82 13.30 5.34 3.55
N GLY A 83 13.46 6.12 4.61
CA GLY A 83 12.34 6.84 5.25
C GLY A 83 11.48 6.01 6.20
N GLY A 84 11.89 4.78 6.56
CA GLY A 84 11.20 3.97 7.55
C GLY A 84 9.94 3.24 7.05
N ILE A 85 9.70 3.20 5.73
CA ILE A 85 8.48 2.67 5.13
C ILE A 85 8.51 1.13 5.03
N PHE A 86 9.64 0.54 4.65
CA PHE A 86 9.73 -0.90 4.36
C PHE A 86 10.51 -1.60 5.46
N ASN A 87 9.81 -2.32 6.34
CA ASN A 87 10.45 -3.03 7.43
C ASN A 87 10.82 -4.45 6.99
N GLY A 88 12.10 -4.79 7.10
CA GLY A 88 12.63 -6.13 6.78
C GLY A 88 12.35 -7.19 7.83
N GLY A 89 11.96 -6.80 9.05
CA GLY A 89 11.52 -7.73 10.08
C GLY A 89 10.15 -8.33 9.79
N ALA A 90 9.85 -9.46 10.43
CA ALA A 90 8.56 -10.13 10.31
C ALA A 90 7.49 -9.40 11.14
N HIS A 91 6.38 -9.00 10.53
CA HIS A 91 5.23 -8.47 11.28
C HIS A 91 4.61 -9.59 12.14
N PRO A 92 4.22 -9.33 13.42
CA PRO A 92 3.68 -10.37 14.30
C PRO A 92 2.45 -11.12 13.75
N SER A 93 1.62 -10.46 12.94
CA SER A 93 0.40 -11.08 12.37
C SER A 93 0.63 -11.78 11.02
N THR A 94 1.66 -11.42 10.25
CA THR A 94 1.85 -11.95 8.89
C THR A 94 3.10 -12.80 8.72
N GLY A 95 4.06 -12.69 9.65
CA GLY A 95 5.34 -13.40 9.58
C GLY A 95 6.26 -12.95 8.44
N ARG A 96 5.99 -11.79 7.82
CA ARG A 96 6.65 -11.31 6.60
C ARG A 96 7.16 -9.88 6.73
N PRO A 97 8.11 -9.46 5.87
CA PRO A 97 8.41 -8.05 5.66
C PRO A 97 7.13 -7.26 5.36
N PHE A 98 7.06 -6.02 5.85
CA PHE A 98 5.81 -5.25 5.84
C PHE A 98 6.01 -3.76 5.65
N VAL A 99 4.92 -3.05 5.31
CA VAL A 99 4.89 -1.60 5.28
C VAL A 99 4.67 -1.06 6.69
N CYS A 100 5.65 -0.33 7.22
CA CYS A 100 5.61 0.31 8.53
C CYS A 100 5.37 1.83 8.40
N MET A 101 4.27 2.21 7.77
CA MET A 101 3.87 3.60 7.53
C MET A 101 2.39 3.80 7.85
N ARG A 102 2.03 4.97 8.38
CA ARG A 102 0.61 5.38 8.55
C ARG A 102 -0.16 5.16 7.26
N GLY A 103 -1.35 4.57 7.37
CA GLY A 103 -2.16 4.14 6.22
C GLY A 103 -1.99 2.67 5.84
N SER A 104 -1.02 1.93 6.40
CA SER A 104 -1.02 0.46 6.34
C SER A 104 -1.63 -0.14 7.60
N ARG A 105 -2.37 -1.25 7.44
CA ARG A 105 -2.90 -2.02 8.57
C ARG A 105 -1.79 -2.53 9.47
N GLU A 106 -0.71 -3.00 8.87
CA GLU A 106 0.44 -3.55 9.57
C GLU A 106 1.05 -2.50 10.51
N PHE A 107 1.19 -1.25 10.08
CA PHE A 107 1.63 -0.17 10.97
C PHE A 107 0.69 0.00 12.17
N HIS A 108 -0.61 0.11 11.94
CA HIS A 108 -1.59 0.36 13.00
C HIS A 108 -1.81 -0.82 13.96
N THR A 109 -1.37 -2.02 13.59
CA THR A 109 -1.45 -3.23 14.42
C THR A 109 -0.11 -3.66 15.03
N HIS A 110 0.99 -3.01 14.65
CA HIS A 110 2.30 -3.35 15.18
C HIS A 110 2.46 -2.87 16.64
N PRO A 111 3.07 -3.66 17.55
CA PRO A 111 3.21 -3.30 18.97
C PRO A 111 3.83 -1.93 19.23
N SER A 112 4.76 -1.49 18.38
CA SER A 112 5.42 -0.18 18.49
C SER A 112 4.51 1.03 18.19
N HIS A 113 3.32 0.81 17.60
CA HIS A 113 2.45 1.86 17.07
C HIS A 113 0.99 1.75 17.57
N LEU A 114 0.73 0.97 18.62
CA LEU A 114 -0.64 0.77 19.14
C LEU A 114 -1.34 2.06 19.59
N GLY A 115 -0.57 3.11 19.93
CA GLY A 115 -1.10 4.44 20.26
C GLY A 115 -1.56 5.23 19.03
N GLU A 116 -1.12 4.87 17.83
CA GLU A 116 -1.39 5.57 16.59
C GLU A 116 -2.59 4.96 15.87
N ARG A 117 -3.80 5.19 16.37
CA ARG A 117 -5.02 4.59 15.81
C ARG A 117 -5.41 5.15 14.44
N TRP A 118 -5.88 4.29 13.54
CA TRP A 118 -6.32 4.66 12.19
C TRP A 118 -7.39 5.77 12.16
N ASP A 119 -8.28 5.80 13.14
CA ASP A 119 -9.33 6.83 13.29
C ASP A 119 -8.76 8.25 13.29
N GLY A 120 -7.54 8.44 13.80
CA GLY A 120 -6.86 9.74 13.82
C GLY A 120 -6.24 10.15 12.49
N TYR A 121 -6.27 9.28 11.48
CA TYR A 121 -5.62 9.47 10.19
C TYR A 121 -6.58 9.36 9.00
N ARG A 122 -7.58 8.48 9.06
CA ARG A 122 -8.56 8.33 7.98
C ARG A 122 -9.21 9.66 7.64
N GLY A 123 -9.30 9.98 6.35
CA GLY A 123 -9.86 11.25 5.86
C GLY A 123 -8.90 12.44 5.88
N LYS A 124 -7.67 12.31 6.40
CA LYS A 124 -6.63 13.32 6.20
C LYS A 124 -6.10 13.30 4.76
N PRO A 125 -5.60 14.45 4.23
CA PRO A 125 -4.96 14.48 2.92
C PRO A 125 -3.85 13.43 2.79
N GLY A 126 -3.84 12.70 1.68
CA GLY A 126 -2.87 11.64 1.40
C GLY A 126 -3.14 10.30 2.09
N MET A 127 -4.20 10.19 2.91
CA MET A 127 -4.64 8.95 3.56
C MET A 127 -5.82 8.28 2.84
N ASP A 128 -6.01 8.59 1.56
CA ASP A 128 -6.82 7.79 0.64
C ASP A 128 -5.95 6.74 -0.07
N LEU A 129 -6.57 5.78 -0.77
CA LEU A 129 -5.82 4.66 -1.37
C LEU A 129 -4.73 5.12 -2.35
N LEU A 130 -5.02 6.12 -3.17
CA LEU A 130 -4.04 6.63 -4.14
C LEU A 130 -2.93 7.45 -3.48
N GLY A 131 -3.23 8.18 -2.41
CA GLY A 131 -2.24 8.89 -1.61
C GLY A 131 -1.31 7.96 -0.84
N ILE A 132 -1.84 6.84 -0.31
CA ILE A 132 -1.03 5.79 0.31
C ILE A 132 -0.13 5.13 -0.75
N LEU A 133 -0.68 4.80 -1.93
CA LEU A 133 0.08 4.21 -3.03
C LEU A 133 1.20 5.13 -3.52
N GLU A 134 0.92 6.42 -3.67
CA GLU A 134 1.89 7.44 -4.07
C GLU A 134 3.03 7.58 -3.05
N GLN A 135 2.73 7.54 -1.74
CA GLN A 135 3.77 7.56 -0.69
C GLN A 135 4.69 6.34 -0.77
N LEU A 136 4.12 5.15 -0.98
CA LEU A 136 4.90 3.92 -1.18
C LEU A 136 5.81 4.02 -2.40
N TRP A 137 5.25 4.47 -3.54
CA TRP A 137 6.03 4.63 -4.76
C TRP A 137 7.16 5.65 -4.60
N ARG A 138 6.91 6.81 -4.00
CA ARG A 138 7.94 7.82 -3.73
C ARG A 138 9.04 7.29 -2.81
N GLY A 139 8.64 6.60 -1.75
CA GLY A 139 9.57 5.96 -0.81
C GLY A 139 10.46 4.94 -1.51
N TRP A 140 9.85 4.03 -2.26
CA TRP A 140 10.55 3.00 -3.01
C TRP A 140 11.48 3.59 -4.08
N LYS A 141 10.97 4.50 -4.92
CA LYS A 141 11.74 5.16 -5.98
C LYS A 141 12.99 5.85 -5.40
N LYS A 142 12.83 6.61 -4.31
CA LYS A 142 13.96 7.25 -3.63
C LYS A 142 14.99 6.22 -3.12
N ALA A 143 14.53 5.04 -2.71
CA ALA A 143 15.37 3.96 -2.23
C ALA A 143 16.20 3.27 -3.33
N VAL A 144 15.69 3.23 -4.57
CA VAL A 144 16.30 2.48 -5.68
C VAL A 144 16.99 3.35 -6.74
N GLY A 145 16.92 4.68 -6.61
CA GLY A 145 17.65 5.64 -7.46
C GLY A 145 16.87 6.10 -8.69
#